data_AF-A0AAD5TIH8-F1
#
_entry.id   AF-A0AAD5TIH8-F1
#
_cell.length_a   1.000
_cell.length_b   1.000
_cell.length_c   1.000
_cell.angle_alpha   90.00
_cell.angle_beta   90.00
_cell.angle_gamma   90.00
#
_symmetry.space_group_name_H-M   'P 1'
#
loop_
_entity.id
_entity.type
_entity.pdbx_description
1 polymer ?
#
loop_
_entity_poly.entity_id
_entity_poly.type
_entity_poly.pdbx_seq_one_letter_code
_entity_poly.pdbx_strand_id
1 'polypeptide(L)'
;MALPSEAAARLLSALAAQHSSSIPVTVAASPADRLIQAQSVLASELKSESAVTDLKTLLVALMADCSQKNIHAANKWVFRHCLAPEQYDALGKLFTAAAEAAAPHEWSRQLHMLYLINDVVFNTLARKMDWVNRALLPHLGSVVRCAYAAANGDSKKTEKIEKV
;
A
#
# COMPACT_ATOMS: atom_id res chain seq x y z
N MET A 1 28.60 18.96 59.19
CA MET A 1 28.81 19.71 57.93
C MET A 1 27.73 19.22 56.96
N ALA A 2 26.57 19.87 56.95
CA ALA A 2 25.37 19.40 56.26
C ALA A 2 25.29 20.05 54.86
N LEU A 3 25.12 19.23 53.82
CA LEU A 3 24.88 19.69 52.46
C LEU A 3 23.48 20.36 52.37
N PRO A 4 23.32 21.45 51.59
CA PRO A 4 22.10 22.25 51.60
C PRO A 4 20.97 21.56 50.81
N SER A 5 19.82 21.44 51.49
CA SER A 5 18.50 20.95 51.05
C SER A 5 18.03 21.42 49.66
N GLU A 6 18.56 22.54 49.17
CA GLU A 6 18.19 23.13 47.88
C GLU A 6 18.75 22.38 46.66
N ALA A 7 19.94 21.78 46.77
CA ALA A 7 20.55 21.05 45.67
C ALA A 7 19.82 19.73 45.39
N ALA A 8 19.35 19.05 46.44
CA ALA A 8 18.54 17.84 46.34
C ALA A 8 17.14 18.13 45.76
N ALA A 9 16.53 19.25 46.16
CA ALA A 9 15.24 19.69 45.62
C ALA A 9 15.34 20.02 44.11
N ARG A 10 16.42 20.67 43.68
CA ARG A 10 16.64 20.99 42.25
C ARG A 10 16.89 19.76 41.38
N LEU A 11 17.59 18.74 41.90
CA LEU A 11 17.79 17.48 41.20
C LEU A 11 16.49 16.69 41.03
N LEU A 12 15.62 16.67 42.04
CA LEU A 12 14.30 16.03 41.95
C LEU A 12 13.35 16.76 40.99
N SER A 13 13.35 18.09 40.96
CA SER A 13 12.57 18.86 39.99
C SER A 13 13.08 18.69 38.55
N ALA A 14 14.40 18.55 38.34
CA ALA A 14 14.98 18.30 37.01
C ALA A 14 14.66 16.88 36.49
N LEU A 15 14.60 15.88 37.37
CA LEU A 15 14.20 14.51 37.02
C LEU A 15 12.70 14.36 36.74
N ALA A 16 11.85 15.17 37.39
CA ALA A 16 10.42 15.24 37.10
C ALA A 16 10.13 15.94 35.75
N ALA A 17 10.92 16.95 35.38
CA ALA A 17 10.80 17.64 34.09
C ALA A 17 11.27 16.80 32.89
N GLN A 18 12.08 15.76 33.09
CA GLN A 18 12.51 14.85 32.02
C GLN A 18 11.53 13.71 31.71
N HIS A 19 10.44 13.55 32.49
CA HIS A 19 9.40 12.56 32.22
C HIS A 19 8.14 13.12 31.56
N SER A 20 8.18 14.37 31.10
CA SER A 20 7.16 14.93 30.19
C SER A 20 7.66 14.99 28.75
N SER A 21 8.46 14.01 28.33
CA SER A 21 8.56 13.70 26.90
C SER A 21 7.33 12.90 26.53
N SER A 22 6.24 13.60 26.22
CA SER A 22 5.14 13.04 25.44
C SER A 22 5.75 12.52 24.15
N ILE A 23 6.11 11.23 24.14
CA ILE A 23 6.33 10.50 22.90
C ILE A 23 5.06 10.78 22.10
N PRO A 24 5.12 11.41 20.91
CA PRO A 24 3.94 11.46 20.08
C PRO A 24 3.59 10.00 19.83
N VAL A 25 2.50 9.53 20.44
CA VAL A 25 1.87 8.28 20.05
C VAL A 25 1.47 8.53 18.61
N THR A 26 2.33 8.15 17.67
CA THR A 26 2.00 8.12 16.26
C THR A 26 0.91 7.07 16.15
N VAL A 27 -0.34 7.49 16.26
CA VAL A 27 -1.49 6.64 16.01
C VAL A 27 -1.25 6.08 14.62
N ALA A 28 -1.02 4.77 14.53
CA ALA A 28 -0.82 4.12 13.24
C ALA A 28 -2.03 4.46 12.36
N ALA A 29 -1.79 5.15 11.25
CA ALA A 29 -2.85 5.58 10.33
C ALA A 29 -3.73 4.38 9.96
N SER A 30 -5.06 4.54 9.90
CA SER A 30 -5.93 3.40 9.55
C SER A 30 -5.66 2.92 8.11
N PRO A 31 -6.04 1.68 7.74
CA PRO A 31 -5.93 1.22 6.35
C PRO A 31 -6.65 2.16 5.35
N ALA A 32 -7.78 2.74 5.76
CA ALA A 32 -8.50 3.71 4.95
C ALA A 32 -7.70 5.01 4.77
N ASP A 33 -7.07 5.53 5.83
CA ASP A 33 -6.23 6.73 5.76
C ASP A 33 -5.01 6.51 4.84
N ARG A 34 -4.37 5.33 4.94
CA ARG A 34 -3.26 4.96 4.06
C ARG A 34 -3.69 4.88 2.59
N LEU A 35 -4.89 4.36 2.32
CA LEU A 35 -5.44 4.32 0.98
C LEU A 35 -5.72 5.73 0.44
N ILE A 36 -6.29 6.62 1.24
CA ILE A 36 -6.50 8.03 0.86
C ILE A 36 -5.16 8.71 0.58
N GLN A 37 -4.18 8.53 1.47
CA GLN A 37 -2.85 9.10 1.30
C GLN A 37 -2.18 8.59 0.01
N ALA A 38 -2.24 7.29 -0.27
CA ALA A 38 -1.65 6.72 -1.49
C ALA A 38 -2.33 7.26 -2.77
N GLN A 39 -3.64 7.52 -2.72
CA GLN A 39 -4.37 8.16 -3.82
C GLN A 39 -3.88 9.59 -4.05
N SER A 40 -3.70 10.39 -3.00
CA SER A 40 -3.17 11.75 -3.11
C SER A 40 -1.73 11.78 -3.63
N VAL A 41 -0.88 10.84 -3.19
CA VAL A 41 0.48 10.71 -3.71
C VAL A 41 0.46 10.40 -5.21
N LEU A 42 -0.33 9.41 -5.64
CA LEU A 42 -0.46 9.09 -7.07
C LEU A 42 -1.01 10.27 -7.87
N ALA A 43 -2.00 10.98 -7.35
CA ALA A 43 -2.57 12.14 -8.02
C ALA A 43 -1.54 13.26 -8.23
N SER A 44 -0.68 13.48 -7.23
CA SER A 44 0.46 14.41 -7.32
C SER A 44 1.45 13.98 -8.40
N GLU A 45 1.88 12.72 -8.41
CA GLU A 45 2.85 12.19 -9.41
C GLU A 45 2.29 12.19 -10.84
N LEU A 46 0.98 11.97 -10.99
CA LEU A 46 0.28 12.04 -12.28
C LEU A 46 -0.14 13.46 -12.66
N LYS A 47 -0.08 14.40 -11.71
CA LYS A 47 -0.65 15.76 -11.82
C LYS A 47 -2.12 15.72 -12.27
N SER A 48 -2.88 14.74 -11.78
CA SER A 48 -4.27 14.50 -12.22
C SER A 48 -5.09 13.71 -11.21
N GLU A 49 -5.98 14.40 -10.49
CA GLU A 49 -6.98 13.80 -9.60
C GLU A 49 -8.04 12.99 -10.37
N SER A 50 -8.39 13.44 -11.58
CA SER A 50 -9.34 12.75 -12.43
C SER A 50 -8.82 11.38 -12.86
N ALA A 51 -7.54 11.28 -13.22
CA ALA A 51 -6.93 10.00 -13.58
C ALA A 51 -6.99 9.00 -12.41
N VAL A 52 -6.71 9.45 -11.19
CA VAL A 52 -6.81 8.59 -9.99
C VAL A 52 -8.26 8.17 -9.72
N THR A 53 -9.23 9.06 -9.96
CA THR A 53 -10.66 8.74 -9.86
C THR A 53 -11.09 7.69 -10.89
N ASP A 54 -10.57 7.77 -12.11
CA ASP A 54 -10.79 6.74 -13.14
C ASP A 54 -10.21 5.39 -12.71
N LEU A 55 -8.97 5.38 -12.21
CA LEU A 55 -8.34 4.16 -11.69
C LEU A 55 -9.15 3.55 -10.54
N LYS A 56 -9.62 4.36 -9.58
CA LYS A 56 -10.49 3.89 -8.50
C LYS A 56 -11.71 3.15 -9.03
N THR A 57 -12.38 3.73 -10.01
CA THR A 57 -13.58 3.15 -10.62
C THR A 57 -13.25 1.81 -11.27
N LEU A 58 -12.11 1.73 -11.98
CA LEU A 58 -11.62 0.50 -12.59
C LEU A 58 -11.29 -0.57 -11.54
N LEU A 59 -10.63 -0.20 -10.44
CA LEU A 59 -10.29 -1.13 -9.37
C LEU A 59 -11.53 -1.66 -8.64
N VAL A 60 -12.53 -0.81 -8.36
CA VAL A 60 -13.80 -1.24 -7.77
C VAL A 60 -14.51 -2.24 -8.69
N ALA A 61 -14.58 -1.94 -10.00
CA ALA A 61 -15.19 -2.85 -10.98
C ALA A 61 -14.45 -4.19 -11.06
N LEU A 62 -13.12 -4.16 -11.10
CA LEU A 62 -12.26 -5.34 -11.17
C LEU A 62 -12.35 -6.21 -9.90
N MET A 63 -12.39 -5.58 -8.73
CA MET A 63 -12.57 -6.31 -7.48
C MET A 63 -13.95 -6.98 -7.39
N ALA A 64 -14.99 -6.34 -7.93
CA ALA A 64 -16.33 -6.94 -8.02
C ALA A 64 -16.41 -8.07 -9.06
N ASP A 65 -15.77 -7.90 -10.22
CA ASP A 65 -15.78 -8.84 -11.34
C ASP A 65 -14.40 -8.88 -12.03
N CYS A 66 -13.69 -9.99 -11.89
CA CYS A 66 -12.38 -10.20 -12.52
C CYS A 66 -12.50 -10.70 -13.96
N SER A 67 -13.31 -10.03 -14.76
CA SER A 67 -13.39 -10.29 -16.19
C SER A 67 -12.14 -9.77 -16.92
N GLN A 68 -11.80 -10.42 -18.03
CA GLN A 68 -10.69 -10.00 -18.89
C GLN A 68 -10.84 -8.54 -19.36
N LYS A 69 -12.09 -8.08 -19.55
CA LYS A 69 -12.40 -6.69 -19.89
C LYS A 69 -11.91 -5.72 -18.81
N ASN A 70 -12.18 -6.01 -17.54
CA ASN A 70 -11.80 -5.13 -16.43
C ASN A 70 -10.28 -5.13 -16.21
N ILE A 71 -9.65 -6.31 -16.27
CA ILE A 71 -8.18 -6.45 -16.22
C ILE A 71 -7.52 -5.64 -17.33
N HIS A 72 -7.97 -5.81 -18.58
CA HIS A 72 -7.42 -5.10 -19.72
C HIS A 72 -7.62 -3.59 -19.63
N ALA A 73 -8.78 -3.13 -19.15
CA ALA A 73 -9.06 -1.70 -18.96
C ALA A 73 -8.13 -1.07 -17.91
N ALA A 74 -7.96 -1.73 -16.76
CA ALA A 74 -7.04 -1.28 -15.71
C ALA A 74 -5.58 -1.30 -16.17
N ASN A 75 -5.14 -2.38 -16.84
CA ASN A 75 -3.81 -2.49 -17.42
C ASN A 75 -3.54 -1.37 -18.44
N LYS A 76 -4.47 -1.15 -19.37
CA LYS A 76 -4.37 -0.08 -20.37
C LYS A 76 -4.27 1.30 -19.71
N TRP A 77 -5.03 1.53 -18.64
CA TRP A 77 -4.91 2.76 -17.85
C TRP A 77 -3.50 2.90 -17.27
N VAL A 78 -2.95 1.84 -16.65
CA VAL A 78 -1.60 1.88 -16.04
C VAL A 78 -0.56 2.32 -17.06
N PHE A 79 -0.50 1.69 -18.23
CA PHE A 79 0.50 2.04 -19.25
C PHE A 79 0.25 3.38 -19.95
N ARG A 80 -0.97 3.91 -19.88
CA ARG A 80 -1.28 5.23 -20.42
C ARG A 80 -0.82 6.35 -19.49
N HIS A 81 -0.95 6.13 -18.18
CA HIS A 81 -0.75 7.18 -17.17
C HIS A 81 0.60 7.09 -16.45
N CYS A 82 1.13 5.89 -16.25
CA CYS A 82 2.42 5.68 -15.59
C CYS A 82 3.52 5.53 -16.64
N LEU A 83 4.38 6.53 -16.74
CA LEU A 83 5.46 6.63 -17.72
C LEU A 83 6.84 6.83 -17.08
N ALA A 84 6.88 7.06 -15.76
CA ALA A 84 8.10 7.29 -15.00
C ALA A 84 8.19 6.37 -13.76
N PRO A 85 9.41 6.09 -13.24
CA PRO A 85 9.61 5.24 -12.07
C PRO A 85 8.81 5.68 -10.84
N GLU A 86 8.73 6.98 -10.58
CA GLU A 86 8.05 7.57 -9.41
C GLU A 86 6.54 7.30 -9.45
N GLN A 87 5.97 7.30 -10.65
CA GLN A 87 4.55 7.01 -10.87
C GLN A 87 4.24 5.53 -10.64
N TYR A 88 5.13 4.63 -11.05
CA TYR A 88 5.00 3.19 -10.78
C TYR A 88 5.24 2.87 -9.29
N ASP A 89 6.14 3.58 -8.62
CA ASP A 89 6.30 3.47 -7.16
C ASP A 89 5.04 3.95 -6.43
N ALA A 90 4.47 5.10 -6.81
CA ALA A 90 3.20 5.59 -6.26
C ALA A 90 2.03 4.62 -6.53
N LEU A 91 1.99 4.01 -7.72
CA LEU A 91 1.02 2.97 -8.07
C LEU A 91 1.18 1.74 -7.17
N GLY A 92 2.40 1.29 -6.92
CA GLY A 92 2.69 0.16 -6.02
C GLY A 92 2.24 0.44 -4.57
N LYS A 93 2.47 1.67 -4.08
CA LYS A 93 1.94 2.12 -2.78
C LYS A 93 0.41 2.09 -2.74
N LEU A 94 -0.24 2.54 -3.81
CA LEU A 94 -1.70 2.47 -3.92
C LEU A 94 -2.22 1.04 -3.91
N PHE A 95 -1.60 0.12 -4.66
CA PHE A 95 -2.00 -1.29 -4.65
C PHE A 95 -1.81 -1.93 -3.27
N THR A 96 -0.72 -1.61 -2.57
CA THR A 96 -0.49 -2.06 -1.20
C THR A 96 -1.58 -1.55 -0.26
N ALA A 97 -1.85 -0.25 -0.29
CA ALA A 97 -2.86 0.35 0.58
C ALA A 97 -4.28 -0.17 0.26
N ALA A 98 -4.59 -0.41 -1.02
CA ALA A 98 -5.84 -1.01 -1.45
C ALA A 98 -5.98 -2.47 -0.96
N ALA A 99 -4.90 -3.25 -1.03
CA ALA A 99 -4.85 -4.60 -0.49
C ALA A 99 -5.04 -4.63 1.03
N GLU A 100 -4.43 -3.70 1.77
CA GLU A 100 -4.62 -3.60 3.22
C GLU A 100 -6.01 -3.12 3.62
N ALA A 101 -6.63 -2.24 2.82
CA ALA A 101 -7.96 -1.72 3.08
C ALA A 101 -9.08 -2.71 2.69
N ALA A 102 -8.86 -3.54 1.68
CA ALA A 102 -9.76 -4.64 1.36
C ALA A 102 -9.72 -5.65 2.52
N ALA A 103 -10.84 -5.73 3.25
CA ALA A 103 -10.94 -6.47 4.51
C ALA A 103 -10.37 -7.90 4.40
N PRO A 104 -9.79 -8.46 5.47
CA PRO A 104 -9.17 -9.79 5.48
C PRO A 104 -10.14 -10.95 5.15
N HIS A 105 -11.43 -10.68 4.94
CA HIS A 105 -12.43 -11.68 4.60
C HIS A 105 -12.77 -11.72 3.11
N GLU A 106 -12.28 -10.77 2.30
CA GLU A 106 -12.61 -10.66 0.87
C GLU A 106 -11.50 -11.25 -0.02
N TRP A 107 -11.16 -12.52 0.19
CA TRP A 107 -10.09 -13.20 -0.53
C TRP A 107 -10.18 -13.07 -2.06
N SER A 108 -11.38 -13.16 -2.64
CA SER A 108 -11.56 -13.01 -4.09
C SER A 108 -11.07 -11.65 -4.59
N ARG A 109 -11.32 -10.56 -3.84
CA ARG A 109 -10.86 -9.22 -4.22
C ARG A 109 -9.33 -9.10 -4.17
N GLN A 110 -8.71 -9.71 -3.16
CA GLN A 110 -7.24 -9.79 -3.06
C GLN A 110 -6.65 -10.53 -4.26
N LEU A 111 -7.24 -11.67 -4.62
CA LEU A 111 -6.82 -12.44 -5.78
C LEU A 111 -7.00 -11.67 -7.09
N HIS A 112 -8.10 -10.93 -7.25
CA HIS A 112 -8.33 -10.12 -8.45
C HIS A 112 -7.27 -9.02 -8.60
N MET A 113 -6.89 -8.36 -7.50
CA MET A 113 -5.79 -7.39 -7.51
C MET A 113 -4.45 -8.04 -7.87
N LEU A 114 -4.17 -9.24 -7.36
CA LEU A 114 -2.98 -10.00 -7.75
C LEU A 114 -2.95 -10.31 -9.25
N TYR A 115 -4.10 -10.68 -9.85
CA TYR A 115 -4.18 -10.90 -11.30
C TYR A 115 -3.89 -9.64 -12.10
N LEU A 116 -4.38 -8.46 -11.67
CA LEU A 116 -4.03 -7.19 -12.31
C LEU A 116 -2.53 -6.92 -12.24
N ILE A 117 -1.94 -7.07 -11.05
CA ILE A 117 -0.52 -6.79 -10.83
C ILE A 117 0.34 -7.73 -11.66
N ASN A 118 -0.01 -9.02 -11.69
CA ASN A 118 0.67 -9.99 -12.53
C ASN A 118 0.58 -9.62 -14.02
N ASP A 119 -0.62 -9.23 -14.49
CA ASP A 119 -0.79 -8.80 -15.88
C ASP A 119 0.04 -7.55 -16.21
N VAL A 120 0.14 -6.58 -15.29
CA VAL A 120 1.02 -5.41 -15.46
C VAL A 120 2.49 -5.83 -15.54
N VAL A 121 2.96 -6.67 -14.62
CA VAL A 121 4.36 -7.15 -14.58
C VAL A 121 4.70 -8.01 -15.80
N PHE A 122 3.79 -8.88 -16.24
CA PHE A 122 3.96 -9.68 -17.44
C PHE A 122 4.12 -8.77 -18.67
N ASN A 123 3.28 -7.74 -18.79
CA ASN A 123 3.35 -6.79 -19.91
C ASN A 123 4.61 -5.91 -19.86
N THR A 124 5.12 -5.52 -18.68
CA THR A 124 6.37 -4.74 -18.57
C THR A 124 7.58 -5.60 -18.97
N LEU A 125 7.59 -6.89 -18.58
CA LEU A 125 8.60 -7.86 -19.01
C LEU A 125 8.59 -8.05 -20.53
N ALA A 126 7.41 -8.27 -21.12
CA ALA A 126 7.26 -8.43 -22.58
C ALA A 126 7.74 -7.18 -23.34
N ARG A 127 7.58 -5.99 -22.74
CA ARG A 127 8.03 -4.69 -23.29
C ARG A 127 9.47 -4.34 -22.95
N LYS A 128 10.21 -5.20 -22.23
CA LYS A 128 11.60 -4.98 -21.77
C LYS A 128 11.75 -3.71 -20.92
N MET A 129 10.75 -3.42 -20.09
CA MET A 129 10.74 -2.27 -19.18
C MET A 129 11.25 -2.66 -17.79
N ASP A 130 12.48 -3.16 -17.68
CA ASP A 130 13.04 -3.72 -16.44
C ASP A 130 13.02 -2.74 -15.26
N TRP A 131 13.08 -1.44 -15.55
CA TRP A 131 12.99 -0.38 -14.54
C TRP A 131 11.62 -0.33 -13.84
N VAL A 132 10.54 -0.71 -14.53
CA VAL A 132 9.20 -0.78 -13.92
C VAL A 132 9.15 -1.87 -12.87
N ASN A 133 9.75 -3.02 -13.16
CA ASN A 133 9.80 -4.13 -12.20
C ASN A 133 10.57 -3.73 -10.95
N ARG A 134 11.67 -2.96 -11.09
CA ARG A 134 12.40 -2.41 -9.93
C ARG A 134 11.55 -1.46 -9.09
N ALA A 135 10.65 -0.68 -9.71
CA ALA A 135 9.75 0.23 -8.99
C ALA A 135 8.59 -0.51 -8.30
N LEU A 136 8.04 -1.57 -8.92
CA LEU A 136 6.91 -2.33 -8.37
C LEU A 136 7.32 -3.39 -7.34
N LEU A 137 8.49 -4.04 -7.52
CA LEU A 137 8.94 -5.17 -6.71
C LEU A 137 8.89 -4.94 -5.18
N PRO A 138 9.27 -3.76 -4.64
CA PRO A 138 9.20 -3.50 -3.19
C PRO A 138 7.79 -3.63 -2.59
N HIS A 139 6.75 -3.45 -3.41
CA HIS A 139 5.35 -3.41 -2.99
C HIS A 139 4.67 -4.79 -3.07
N LEU A 140 5.14 -5.66 -3.96
CA LEU A 140 4.52 -6.96 -4.24
C LEU A 140 4.42 -7.85 -3.01
N GLY A 141 5.46 -7.87 -2.17
CA GLY A 141 5.49 -8.71 -0.97
C GLY A 141 4.37 -8.37 0.03
N SER A 142 3.97 -7.09 0.13
CA SER A 142 2.87 -6.70 1.01
C SER A 142 1.52 -7.14 0.47
N VAL A 143 1.29 -6.96 -0.83
CA VAL A 143 0.04 -7.37 -1.49
C VAL A 143 -0.15 -8.89 -1.41
N VAL A 144 0.90 -9.66 -1.71
CA VAL A 144 0.86 -11.13 -1.61
C VAL A 144 0.59 -11.57 -0.18
N ARG A 145 1.19 -10.91 0.82
CA ARG A 145 0.93 -11.20 2.24
C ARG A 145 -0.54 -10.95 2.62
N CYS A 146 -1.16 -9.88 2.10
CA CYS A 146 -2.58 -9.61 2.31
C CYS A 146 -3.46 -10.72 1.70
N ALA A 147 -3.11 -11.22 0.52
CA ALA A 147 -3.83 -12.32 -0.11
C ALA A 147 -3.72 -13.63 0.70
N TYR A 148 -2.53 -13.98 1.21
CA TYR A 148 -2.33 -15.13 2.09
C TYR A 148 -3.09 -14.98 3.41
N ALA A 149 -3.07 -13.79 4.02
CA ALA A 149 -3.85 -13.51 5.22
C ALA A 149 -5.34 -13.72 4.97
N ALA A 150 -5.86 -13.26 3.82
CA ALA A 150 -7.25 -13.45 3.44
C ALA A 150 -7.61 -14.89 3.06
N ALA A 151 -6.64 -15.68 2.59
CA ALA A 151 -6.83 -17.11 2.36
C ALA A 151 -7.05 -17.86 3.69
N ASN A 152 -6.51 -17.33 4.79
CA ASN A 152 -6.70 -17.83 6.15
C ASN A 152 -6.45 -19.35 6.28
N GLY A 153 -5.36 -19.83 5.67
CA GLY A 153 -4.95 -21.24 5.71
C GLY A 153 -5.73 -22.19 4.80
N ASP A 154 -6.66 -21.71 3.98
CA ASP A 154 -7.35 -22.52 2.97
C ASP A 154 -6.36 -22.91 1.86
N SER A 155 -6.11 -24.22 1.72
CA SER A 155 -5.12 -24.76 0.79
C SER A 155 -5.47 -24.49 -0.69
N LYS A 156 -6.75 -24.54 -1.06
CA LYS A 156 -7.19 -24.28 -2.44
C LYS A 156 -7.04 -22.80 -2.81
N LYS A 157 -7.27 -21.91 -1.85
CA LYS A 157 -7.05 -20.47 -2.02
C LYS A 157 -5.56 -20.12 -2.10
N THR A 158 -4.75 -20.76 -1.25
CA THR A 158 -3.29 -20.64 -1.23
C THR A 158 -2.67 -21.09 -2.55
N GLU A 159 -3.07 -22.26 -3.06
CA GLU A 159 -2.60 -22.79 -4.35
C GLU A 159 -2.87 -21.81 -5.52
N LYS A 160 -3.99 -21.08 -5.46
CA LYS A 160 -4.30 -20.07 -6.48
C LYS A 160 -3.42 -18.83 -6.39
N ILE A 161 -2.95 -18.46 -5.19
CA ILE A 161 -2.00 -17.36 -5.00
C ILE A 161 -0.61 -17.78 -5.49
N GLU A 162 -0.19 -19.02 -5.20
CA GLU A 162 1.11 -19.57 -5.63
C GLU A 162 1.25 -19.71 -7.15
N LYS A 163 0.13 -19.80 -7.87
CA LYS A 163 0.10 -19.86 -9.34
C LYS A 163 0.29 -18.50 -10.02
N VAL A 164 0.16 -17.40 -9.27
CA VAL A 164 0.34 -16.03 -9.77
C VAL A 164 1.82 -15.67 -9.75
#